data_AF-H0UL04-F1
#
_entry.id   AF-H0UL04-F1
#
_cell.length_a   1.000
_cell.length_b   1.000
_cell.length_c   1.000
_cell.angle_alpha   90.00
_cell.angle_beta   90.00
_cell.angle_gamma   90.00
#
_symmetry.space_group_name_H-M   'P 1'
#
loop_
_entity.id
_entity.type
_entity.pdbx_description
1 polymer ?
#
loop_
_entity_poly.entity_id
_entity_poly.type
_entity_poly.pdbx_seq_one_letter_code
_entity_poly.pdbx_strand_id
1 'polypeptide(L)'
;MIFYNMDKIAENAGIQNKYMLTLVIAQRARQLSEMRVAPAEGEEEDEKYISQALQEMESGRLSVSFNTVNPQPLPGETNGPSSMAE
;
A
#
# COMPACT_ATOMS: atom_id res chain seq x y z
N MET A 1 -23.25 4.78 4.12
CA MET A 1 -21.86 5.25 4.07
C MET A 1 -21.17 4.84 5.37
N ILE A 2 -20.15 3.99 5.28
CA ILE A 2 -19.40 3.51 6.46
C ILE A 2 -18.27 4.50 6.72
N PHE A 3 -18.11 4.94 7.97
CA PHE A 3 -17.00 5.81 8.38
C PHE A 3 -15.95 4.96 9.09
N TYR A 4 -14.71 5.02 8.60
CA TYR A 4 -13.57 4.31 9.17
C TYR A 4 -12.68 5.27 9.95
N ASN A 5 -12.08 4.81 11.05
CA ASN A 5 -11.11 5.58 11.80
C ASN A 5 -9.73 5.53 11.12
N MET A 6 -9.44 6.53 10.29
CA MET A 6 -8.19 6.60 9.54
C MET A 6 -6.94 6.74 10.43
N ASP A 7 -7.05 7.37 11.59
CA ASP A 7 -5.94 7.51 12.54
C ASP A 7 -5.57 6.14 13.13
N LYS A 8 -6.58 5.37 13.53
CA LYS A 8 -6.40 3.99 14.02
C LYS A 8 -5.84 3.07 12.93
N ILE A 9 -6.30 3.22 11.69
CA ILE A 9 -5.79 2.47 10.55
C ILE A 9 -4.29 2.79 10.32
N ALA A 10 -3.92 4.07 10.37
CA ALA A 10 -2.53 4.51 10.23
C ALA A 10 -1.64 3.97 11.35
N GLU A 11 -2.13 3.99 12.60
CA GLU A 11 -1.43 3.45 13.78
C GLU A 11 -1.23 1.93 13.67
N ASN A 12 -2.30 1.17 13.38
CA ASN A 12 -2.24 -0.28 13.24
C ASN A 12 -1.26 -0.71 12.13
N ALA A 13 -1.24 0.02 11.01
CA ALA A 13 -0.37 -0.29 9.89
C ALA A 13 1.07 0.21 10.09
N GLY A 14 1.33 1.06 11.10
CA GLY A 14 2.62 1.74 11.28
C GLY A 14 2.94 2.72 10.15
N ILE A 15 1.94 3.29 9.48
CA ILE A 15 2.09 4.15 8.30
C ILE A 15 1.64 5.57 8.64
N GLN A 16 2.57 6.48 8.86
CA GLN A 16 2.25 7.89 9.11
C GLN A 16 2.00 8.69 7.82
N ASN A 17 2.56 8.24 6.69
CA ASN A 17 2.39 8.93 5.41
C ASN A 17 1.04 8.55 4.78
N LYS A 18 0.10 9.50 4.75
CA LYS A 18 -1.25 9.29 4.20
C LYS A 18 -1.28 8.81 2.74
N TYR A 19 -0.28 9.17 1.93
CA TYR A 19 -0.21 8.72 0.53
C TYR A 19 0.23 7.27 0.44
N MET A 20 1.21 6.86 1.26
CA MET A 20 1.60 5.45 1.39
C MET A 20 0.43 4.61 1.91
N LEU A 21 -0.35 5.14 2.85
CA LEU A 21 -1.53 4.48 3.36
C LEU A 21 -2.57 4.25 2.25
N THR A 22 -2.84 5.25 1.42
CA THR A 22 -3.73 5.12 0.26
C THR A 22 -3.24 4.05 -0.71
N LEU A 23 -1.93 4.00 -0.99
CA LEU A 23 -1.35 2.98 -1.87
C LEU A 23 -1.56 1.56 -1.33
N VAL A 24 -1.35 1.37 -0.02
CA VAL A 24 -1.56 0.08 0.64
C VAL A 24 -3.03 -0.35 0.59
N ILE A 25 -3.96 0.58 0.88
CA ILE A 25 -5.41 0.33 0.80
C ILE A 25 -5.80 -0.08 -0.62
N ALA A 26 -5.34 0.68 -1.63
CA ALA A 26 -5.64 0.40 -3.04
C ALA A 26 -5.05 -0.94 -3.49
N GLN A 27 -3.81 -1.24 -3.11
CA GLN A 27 -3.18 -2.52 -3.42
C GLN A 27 -3.93 -3.69 -2.76
N ARG A 28 -4.36 -3.54 -1.52
CA ARG A 28 -5.13 -4.59 -0.82
C ARG A 28 -6.51 -4.78 -1.43
N ALA A 29 -7.22 -3.70 -1.75
CA ALA A 29 -8.52 -3.77 -2.43
C ALA A 29 -8.39 -4.50 -3.78
N ARG A 30 -7.33 -4.20 -4.54
CA ARG A 30 -7.01 -4.91 -5.79
C ARG A 30 -6.75 -6.41 -5.58
N GLN A 31 -6.01 -6.80 -4.55
CA GLN A 31 -5.82 -8.23 -4.24
C GLN A 31 -7.15 -8.92 -3.94
N LEU A 32 -8.04 -8.26 -3.19
CA LEU A 32 -9.36 -8.80 -2.86
C LEU A 32 -10.23 -8.96 -4.11
N SER A 33 -10.16 -8.02 -5.05
CA SER A 33 -10.87 -8.12 -6.33
C SER A 33 -10.32 -9.25 -7.21
N GLU A 34 -8.99 -9.39 -7.29
CA GLU A 34 -8.33 -10.43 -8.09
C GLU A 34 -8.53 -11.86 -7.55
N MET A 35 -8.72 -12.03 -6.23
CA MET A 35 -8.96 -13.33 -5.60
C MET A 35 -10.38 -13.89 -5.88
N ARG A 36 -11.33 -13.06 -6.33
CA ARG A 36 -12.67 -13.52 -6.72
C ARG A 36 -12.67 -13.84 -8.22
N VAL A 37 -12.55 -15.13 -8.55
CA VAL A 37 -12.48 -15.64 -9.94
C VAL A 37 -13.80 -15.49 -10.72
N ALA A 38 -14.93 -15.17 -10.06
CA ALA A 38 -16.19 -14.88 -10.74
C ALA A 38 -17.04 -13.87 -9.92
N PRO A 39 -17.52 -12.78 -10.56
CA PRO A 39 -18.63 -12.00 -10.02
C PRO A 39 -19.83 -12.93 -9.83
N ALA A 40 -20.45 -12.92 -8.65
CA ALA A 40 -21.83 -13.39 -8.57
C ALA A 40 -22.67 -12.41 -9.42
N GLU A 41 -23.50 -12.91 -10.33
CA GLU A 41 -24.31 -12.06 -11.21
C GLU A 41 -25.11 -11.04 -10.38
N GLY A 42 -24.82 -9.75 -10.56
CA GLY A 42 -25.55 -8.63 -9.96
C GLY A 42 -24.93 -7.95 -8.73
N GLU A 43 -23.69 -8.26 -8.31
CA GLU A 43 -23.00 -7.46 -7.27
C GLU A 43 -22.33 -6.21 -7.88
N GLU A 44 -22.58 -5.03 -7.32
CA GLU A 44 -21.75 -3.83 -7.54
C GLU A 44 -20.38 -4.07 -6.88
N GLU A 45 -19.36 -4.36 -7.68
CA GLU A 45 -18.12 -4.97 -7.19
C GLU A 45 -17.16 -3.98 -6.49
N ASP A 46 -17.13 -2.72 -6.90
CA ASP A 46 -15.99 -1.85 -6.61
C ASP A 46 -15.95 -1.29 -5.18
N GLU A 47 -17.09 -0.88 -4.60
CA GLU A 47 -17.12 -0.28 -3.26
C GLU A 47 -16.84 -1.29 -2.14
N LYS A 48 -17.10 -2.58 -2.40
CA LYS A 48 -16.96 -3.66 -1.42
C LYS A 48 -15.50 -3.92 -1.06
N TYR A 49 -14.60 -3.88 -2.05
CA TYR A 49 -13.19 -4.24 -1.82
C TYR A 49 -12.42 -3.17 -1.05
N ILE A 50 -12.68 -1.88 -1.32
CA ILE A 50 -12.07 -0.78 -0.56
C ILE A 50 -12.55 -0.82 0.90
N SER A 51 -13.86 -0.99 1.11
CA SER A 51 -14.45 -1.13 2.44
C SER A 51 -13.86 -2.33 3.20
N GLN A 52 -13.72 -3.47 2.53
CA GLN A 52 -13.16 -4.68 3.12
C GLN A 52 -11.66 -4.52 3.46
N ALA A 53 -10.88 -3.86 2.60
CA ALA A 53 -9.49 -3.53 2.89
C ALA A 53 -9.37 -2.62 4.13
N LEU A 54 -10.19 -1.56 4.20
CA LEU A 54 -10.22 -0.65 5.35
C LEU A 54 -10.57 -1.39 6.65
N GLN A 55 -11.57 -2.27 6.61
CA GLN A 55 -11.97 -3.11 7.75
C GLN A 55 -10.83 -4.04 8.22
N GLU A 56 -10.11 -4.67 7.29
CA GLU A 56 -8.97 -5.54 7.63
C GLU A 56 -7.82 -4.77 8.29
N MET A 57 -7.56 -3.54 7.83
CA MET A 57 -6.54 -2.68 8.42
C MET A 57 -6.96 -2.14 9.80
N GLU A 58 -8.20 -1.69 9.96
CA GLU A 58 -8.71 -1.17 11.24
C GLU A 58 -8.78 -2.25 12.33
N SER A 59 -9.02 -3.50 11.92
CA SER A 59 -9.02 -4.65 12.83
C SER A 59 -7.63 -5.24 13.12
N GLY A 60 -6.58 -4.72 12.48
CA GLY A 60 -5.20 -5.20 12.66
C GLY A 60 -4.94 -6.58 12.05
N ARG A 61 -5.81 -7.07 11.16
CA ARG A 61 -5.66 -8.37 10.48
C ARG A 61 -4.70 -8.34 9.30
N LEU A 62 -4.31 -7.14 8.86
CA LEU A 62 -3.38 -6.92 7.76
C LEU A 62 -2.03 -6.43 8.31
N SER A 63 -0.97 -7.19 8.06
CA SER A 63 0.41 -6.76 8.32
C SER A 63 1.00 -6.14 7.06
N VAL A 64 1.58 -4.95 7.17
CA VAL A 64 2.19 -4.23 6.05
C VAL A 64 3.70 -4.18 6.24
N SER A 65 4.44 -4.60 5.22
CA SER A 65 5.90 -4.53 5.20
C SER A 65 6.36 -3.81 3.94
N PHE A 66 7.17 -2.77 4.10
CA PHE A 66 7.80 -2.07 2.98
C PHE A 66 9.16 -2.70 2.71
N ASN A 67 9.33 -3.26 1.53
CA ASN A 67 10.65 -3.68 1.09
C ASN A 67 11.36 -2.44 0.54
N THR A 68 12.29 -1.88 1.31
CA THR A 68 13.17 -0.84 0.79
C THR A 68 14.09 -1.51 -0.24
N VAL A 69 13.73 -1.41 -1.52
CA VAL A 69 14.68 -1.75 -2.57
C VAL A 69 15.80 -0.71 -2.44
N ASN A 70 16.93 -1.11 -1.87
CA ASN A 70 18.13 -0.30 -1.89
C ASN A 70 18.47 -0.11 -3.37
N PRO A 71 18.41 1.11 -3.93
CA PRO A 71 18.64 1.29 -5.35
C PRO A 71 20.05 0.76 -5.65
N GLN A 72 20.13 -0.37 -6.36
CA GLN A 72 21.40 -0.80 -6.93
C GLN A 72 21.85 0.33 -7.85
N PRO A 73 23.10 0.83 -7.71
CA PRO A 73 23.66 1.75 -8.69
C PRO A 73 23.46 1.14 -10.08
N LEU A 74 22.94 1.93 -11.01
CA LEU A 74 22.85 1.48 -12.39
C LEU A 74 24.27 1.09 -12.85
N PRO A 75 24.45 -0.03 -13.58
CA PRO A 75 25.77 -0.40 -14.08
C PRO A 75 26.27 0.71 -15.01
N GLY A 76 27.19 1.53 -14.49
CA GLY A 76 27.72 2.72 -15.16
C GLY A 76 27.92 3.95 -14.26
N GLU A 77 27.30 4.02 -13.08
CA GLU A 77 27.53 5.11 -12.13
C GLU A 77 28.80 4.84 -11.31
N THR A 78 29.97 5.05 -11.93
CA THR A 78 31.21 5.24 -11.17
C THR A 78 31.11 6.60 -10.49
N ASN A 79 31.04 6.62 -9.16
CA ASN A 79 31.38 7.82 -8.39
C ASN A 79 32.81 8.21 -8.77
N GLY A 80 32.95 9.14 -9.72
CA GLY A 80 34.23 9.74 -10.05
C GLY A 80 34.78 10.39 -8.79
N PRO A 81 36.09 10.29 -8.50
CA PRO A 81 36.66 10.98 -7.37
C PRO A 81 36.41 12.47 -7.56
N SER A 82 35.78 13.08 -6.56
CA SER A 82 35.65 14.53 -6.45
C SER A 82 37.06 15.11 -6.38
N SER A 83 37.61 15.43 -7.54
CA SER A 83 38.80 16.26 -7.68
C SER A 83 38.42 17.65 -7.18
N MET A 84 38.67 17.92 -5.89
CA MET A 84 38.77 19.29 -5.42
C MET A 84 39.86 19.97 -6.24
N ALA A 85 39.44 20.89 -7.10
CA ALA A 85 40.26 21.98 -7.52
C ALA A 85 40.31 22.99 -6.37
N GLU A 86 41.51 23.57 -6.21
CA GLU A 86 41.93 24.69 -5.35
C GLU A 86 42.37 24.35 -3.92
#